data_AF-A0A644W9V8-F1
#
_entry.id   AF-A0A644W9V8-F1
#
_cell.length_a   1.000
_cell.length_b   1.000
_cell.length_c   1.000
_cell.angle_alpha   90.00
_cell.angle_beta   90.00
_cell.angle_gamma   90.00
#
_symmetry.space_group_name_H-M   'P 1'
#
loop_
_entity.id
_entity.type
_entity.pdbx_description
1 polymer ?
#
loop_
_entity_poly.entity_id
_entity_poly.type
_entity_poly.pdbx_seq_one_letter_code
_entity_poly.pdbx_strand_id
1 'polypeptide(L)'
;MTSQIQTIVPDFNLADFYFAGGCIYSLYNDREIKDYDIFCTNKKAMAKLKRYFKAHPELVDFKTKNAFTVGKYQFVIKHIGAAHDEVGKFDFMHNCYYFDHSGLHDVFGWDYIDSKELKFNSTRARDVLNIITRVPKFVERGMDISQKEILDILELGTRPTKYFAERRTIKQRRSGKSHY
;
A
#
# COMPACT_ATOMS: atom_id res chain seq x y z
N MET A 1 4.29 -18.16 -8.31
CA MET A 1 4.11 -16.72 -8.56
C MET A 1 5.37 -16.08 -9.12
N THR A 2 6.51 -16.12 -8.42
CA THR A 2 7.79 -15.53 -8.88
C THR A 2 8.26 -16.07 -10.24
N SER A 3 8.15 -17.38 -10.47
CA SER A 3 8.49 -18.01 -11.75
C SER A 3 7.66 -17.51 -12.93
N GLN A 4 6.36 -17.24 -12.71
CA GLN A 4 5.47 -16.67 -13.74
C GLN A 4 5.82 -15.21 -14.04
N ILE A 5 6.27 -14.44 -13.06
CA ILE A 5 6.72 -13.07 -13.30
C ILE A 5 8.06 -13.06 -14.02
N GLN A 6 8.93 -14.02 -13.75
CA GLN A 6 10.20 -14.15 -14.46
C GLN A 6 10.03 -14.48 -15.95
N THR A 7 8.90 -15.04 -16.38
CA THR A 7 8.60 -15.15 -17.82
C THR A 7 8.23 -13.81 -18.45
N ILE A 8 7.77 -12.84 -17.65
CA ILE A 8 7.41 -11.49 -18.09
C ILE A 8 8.59 -10.54 -17.97
N VAL A 9 9.30 -10.56 -16.83
CA VAL A 9 10.46 -9.73 -16.51
C VAL A 9 11.58 -10.67 -16.04
N PRO A 10 12.49 -11.11 -16.93
CA PRO A 10 13.49 -12.13 -16.60
C PRO A 10 14.38 -11.80 -15.40
N ASP A 11 14.71 -10.53 -15.21
CA ASP A 11 15.55 -10.06 -14.10
C ASP A 11 14.78 -9.91 -12.76
N PHE A 12 13.50 -10.29 -12.70
CA PHE A 12 12.68 -10.13 -11.51
C PHE A 12 13.21 -10.96 -10.33
N ASN A 13 13.38 -10.29 -9.19
CA ASN A 13 13.82 -10.88 -7.94
C ASN A 13 13.29 -10.07 -6.75
N LEU A 14 13.13 -10.72 -5.59
CA LEU A 14 12.52 -10.07 -4.42
C LEU A 14 13.48 -9.17 -3.60
N ALA A 15 14.74 -9.03 -4.02
CA ALA A 15 15.65 -8.04 -3.44
C ALA A 15 15.46 -6.66 -4.11
N ASP A 16 15.10 -6.66 -5.40
CA ASP A 16 14.82 -5.46 -6.17
C ASP A 16 13.32 -5.07 -6.19
N PHE A 17 12.45 -6.02 -5.86
CA PHE A 17 11.00 -5.85 -5.92
C PHE A 17 10.29 -6.44 -4.69
N TYR A 18 9.09 -5.96 -4.41
CA TYR A 18 8.21 -6.53 -3.38
C TYR A 18 6.75 -6.43 -3.80
N PHE A 19 5.92 -7.32 -3.26
CA PHE A 19 4.46 -7.23 -3.38
C PHE A 19 3.90 -6.46 -2.20
N ALA A 20 2.83 -5.68 -2.41
CA ALA A 20 2.15 -5.02 -1.30
C ALA A 20 0.66 -4.81 -1.59
N GLY A 21 -0.06 -4.38 -0.55
CA GLY A 21 -1.41 -3.88 -0.71
C GLY A 21 -2.50 -4.95 -0.70
N GLY A 22 -3.56 -4.71 -1.46
CA GLY A 22 -4.80 -5.50 -1.39
C GLY A 22 -4.64 -6.96 -1.82
N CYS A 23 -3.58 -7.29 -2.56
CA CYS A 23 -3.29 -8.68 -2.95
C CYS A 23 -2.98 -9.56 -1.74
N ILE A 24 -2.26 -9.04 -0.74
CA ILE A 24 -1.92 -9.77 0.49
C ILE A 24 -3.15 -9.96 1.36
N TYR A 25 -3.95 -8.89 1.54
CA TYR A 25 -5.24 -9.00 2.23
C TYR A 25 -6.14 -10.07 1.60
N SER A 26 -6.20 -10.08 0.26
CA SER A 26 -7.04 -11.04 -0.48
C SER A 26 -6.54 -12.47 -0.31
N LEU A 27 -5.22 -12.69 -0.40
CA LEU A 27 -4.59 -13.99 -0.13
C LEU A 27 -4.91 -14.50 1.27
N TYR A 28 -4.76 -13.64 2.29
CA TYR A 28 -4.97 -14.05 3.68
C TYR A 28 -6.41 -14.44 3.97
N ASN A 29 -7.38 -13.78 3.33
CA ASN A 29 -8.80 -13.97 3.56
C ASN A 29 -9.48 -14.90 2.54
N ASP A 30 -8.71 -15.72 1.81
CA ASP A 30 -9.20 -16.64 0.77
C ASP A 30 -10.11 -15.95 -0.28
N ARG A 31 -9.77 -14.72 -0.65
CA ARG A 31 -10.51 -13.93 -1.64
C ARG A 31 -9.78 -13.93 -2.98
N GLU A 32 -10.55 -13.76 -4.06
CA GLU A 32 -9.96 -13.62 -5.38
C GLU A 32 -9.06 -12.37 -5.47
N ILE A 33 -7.82 -12.57 -5.92
CA ILE A 33 -6.88 -11.51 -6.20
C ILE A 33 -7.20 -10.93 -7.58
N LYS A 34 -7.56 -9.65 -7.60
CA LYS A 34 -7.82 -8.88 -8.83
C LYS A 34 -6.51 -8.52 -9.52
N ASP A 35 -5.56 -8.01 -8.74
CA ASP A 35 -4.28 -7.49 -9.18
C ASP A 35 -3.19 -7.72 -8.12
N TYR A 36 -1.96 -7.93 -8.57
CA TYR A 36 -0.75 -7.99 -7.76
C TYR A 36 0.03 -6.70 -7.96
N ASP A 37 -0.01 -5.81 -6.97
CA ASP A 37 0.82 -4.61 -6.96
C ASP A 37 2.27 -4.97 -6.61
N ILE A 38 3.17 -4.73 -7.57
CA ILE A 38 4.60 -4.99 -7.49
C ILE A 38 5.34 -3.65 -7.49
N PHE A 39 6.15 -3.43 -6.47
CA PHE A 39 6.89 -2.19 -6.27
C PHE A 39 8.38 -2.41 -6.42
N CYS A 40 9.11 -1.34 -6.74
CA CYS A 40 10.57 -1.35 -6.82
C CYS A 40 11.18 -0.88 -5.50
N THR A 41 12.19 -1.58 -4.98
CA THR A 41 12.93 -1.14 -3.77
C THR A 41 13.85 0.04 -4.06
N ASN A 42 14.32 0.16 -5.31
CA ASN A 42 15.34 1.14 -5.69
C ASN A 42 15.18 1.66 -7.13
N LYS A 43 15.83 2.79 -7.43
CA LYS A 43 15.75 3.45 -8.75
C LYS A 43 16.37 2.62 -9.88
N LYS A 44 17.36 1.77 -9.58
CA LYS A 44 18.02 0.91 -10.57
C LYS A 44 17.06 -0.17 -11.06
N ALA A 45 16.33 -0.83 -10.15
CA ALA A 45 15.26 -1.77 -10.47
C ALA A 45 14.18 -1.12 -11.35
N MET A 46 13.70 0.06 -10.95
CA MET A 46 12.74 0.83 -11.75
C MET A 46 13.28 1.17 -13.16
N ALA A 47 14.54 1.59 -13.28
CA ALA A 47 15.15 1.91 -14.56
C ALA A 47 15.29 0.69 -15.47
N LYS A 48 15.69 -0.47 -14.92
CA LYS A 48 15.73 -1.75 -15.64
C LYS A 48 14.34 -2.12 -16.16
N LEU A 49 13.33 -2.06 -15.29
CA LEU A 49 11.94 -2.37 -15.63
C LEU A 49 11.42 -1.45 -16.75
N LYS A 50 11.62 -0.13 -16.62
CA LYS A 50 11.22 0.85 -17.65
C LYS A 50 11.90 0.59 -18.98
N ARG A 51 13.19 0.25 -18.98
CA ARG A 51 13.94 -0.07 -20.20
C ARG A 51 13.41 -1.36 -20.84
N TYR A 52 13.14 -2.37 -20.01
CA TYR A 52 12.60 -3.65 -20.47
C TYR A 52 11.24 -3.47 -21.15
N PHE A 53 10.26 -2.85 -20.48
CA PHE A 53 8.94 -2.61 -21.09
C PHE A 53 8.96 -1.57 -22.23
N LYS A 54 9.99 -0.74 -22.34
CA LYS A 54 10.20 0.09 -23.54
C LYS A 54 10.67 -0.73 -24.74
N ALA A 55 11.48 -1.75 -24.51
CA ALA A 55 11.94 -2.67 -25.55
C ALA A 55 10.88 -3.73 -25.91
N HIS A 56 9.99 -4.04 -24.98
CA HIS A 56 8.92 -5.04 -25.11
C HIS A 56 7.53 -4.43 -24.87
N PRO A 57 7.09 -3.44 -25.68
CA PRO A 57 5.79 -2.81 -25.50
C PRO A 57 4.61 -3.78 -25.70
N GLU A 58 4.80 -4.84 -26.49
CA GLU A 58 3.81 -5.89 -26.76
C GLU A 58 3.38 -6.69 -25.52
N LEU A 59 4.22 -6.69 -24.47
CA LEU A 59 3.90 -7.35 -23.21
C LEU A 59 3.00 -6.51 -22.30
N VAL A 60 2.83 -5.23 -22.59
CA VAL A 60 2.14 -4.29 -21.69
C VAL A 60 0.72 -4.06 -22.18
N ASP A 61 -0.25 -4.59 -21.44
CA ASP A 61 -1.68 -4.39 -21.73
C ASP A 61 -2.09 -2.92 -21.56
N PHE A 62 -1.59 -2.29 -20.49
CA PHE A 62 -1.93 -0.91 -20.18
C PHE A 62 -0.78 -0.19 -19.46
N LYS A 63 -0.60 1.09 -19.80
CA LYS A 63 0.44 1.93 -19.22
C LYS A 63 -0.16 3.25 -18.73
N THR A 64 0.11 3.58 -17.48
CA THR A 64 -0.18 4.90 -16.92
C THR A 64 1.11 5.66 -16.62
N LYS A 65 0.96 6.89 -16.13
CA LYS A 65 2.09 7.64 -15.54
C LYS A 65 2.70 6.96 -14.31
N ASN A 66 1.98 6.04 -13.66
CA ASN A 66 2.34 5.49 -12.35
C ASN A 66 2.64 3.99 -12.36
N ALA A 67 2.23 3.25 -13.39
CA ALA A 67 2.35 1.80 -13.43
C ALA A 67 2.35 1.24 -14.86
N PHE A 68 2.90 0.04 -14.99
CA PHE A 68 2.73 -0.85 -16.14
C PHE A 68 1.87 -2.04 -15.71
N THR A 69 0.88 -2.42 -16.51
CA THR A 69 0.00 -3.56 -16.25
C THR A 69 0.25 -4.66 -17.28
N VAL A 70 0.44 -5.88 -16.79
CA VAL A 70 0.61 -7.11 -17.58
C VAL A 70 -0.24 -8.21 -16.94
N GLY A 71 -1.37 -8.55 -17.55
CA GLY A 71 -2.38 -9.43 -16.98
C GLY A 71 -2.84 -8.95 -15.61
N LYS A 72 -2.68 -9.81 -14.59
CA LYS A 72 -2.97 -9.48 -13.18
C LYS A 72 -1.81 -8.76 -12.47
N TYR A 73 -0.67 -8.53 -13.11
CA TYR A 73 0.50 -7.92 -12.47
C TYR A 73 0.57 -6.42 -12.76
N GLN A 74 0.61 -5.62 -11.71
CA GLN A 74 0.74 -4.17 -11.79
C GLN A 74 2.09 -3.73 -11.23
N PHE A 75 3.03 -3.36 -12.09
CA PHE A 75 4.31 -2.83 -11.69
C PHE A 75 4.23 -1.33 -11.41
N VAL A 76 4.14 -0.97 -10.14
CA VAL A 76 4.03 0.41 -9.65
C VAL A 76 5.40 1.09 -9.68
N ILE A 77 5.52 2.14 -10.49
CA ILE A 77 6.76 2.90 -10.73
C ILE A 77 6.76 4.29 -10.09
N LYS A 78 5.65 4.70 -9.47
CA LYS A 78 5.53 5.99 -8.77
C LYS A 78 6.24 5.96 -7.41
N HIS A 79 6.24 4.81 -6.74
CA HIS A 79 6.73 4.62 -5.38
C HIS A 79 8.03 3.80 -5.44
N ILE A 80 9.11 4.35 -4.86
CA ILE A 80 10.44 3.73 -4.87
C ILE A 80 11.06 3.98 -3.50
N GLY A 81 11.40 2.91 -2.80
CA GLY A 81 12.01 3.00 -1.48
C GLY A 81 11.91 1.68 -0.73
N ALA A 82 12.33 1.71 0.53
CA ALA A 82 12.17 0.58 1.44
C ALA A 82 10.69 0.21 1.57
N ALA A 83 10.39 -1.09 1.51
CA ALA A 83 9.02 -1.59 1.49
C ALA A 83 8.23 -1.10 2.72
N HIS A 84 8.81 -1.23 3.92
CA HIS A 84 8.21 -0.76 5.17
C HIS A 84 7.77 0.72 5.10
N ASP A 85 8.62 1.61 4.56
CA ASP A 85 8.34 3.04 4.50
C ASP A 85 7.28 3.40 3.46
N GLU A 86 7.31 2.76 2.29
CA GLU A 86 6.33 3.03 1.22
C GLU A 86 4.96 2.45 1.54
N VAL A 87 4.92 1.24 2.11
CA VAL A 87 3.70 0.54 2.47
C VAL A 87 3.03 1.20 3.67
N GLY A 88 3.81 1.74 4.62
CA GLY A 88 3.31 2.57 5.70
C GLY A 88 2.61 3.87 5.27
N LYS A 89 2.69 4.23 3.98
CA LYS A 89 1.96 5.37 3.38
C LYS A 89 0.63 4.95 2.75
N PHE A 90 0.21 3.69 2.87
CA PHE A 90 -1.07 3.25 2.32
C PHE A 90 -2.24 3.81 3.13
N ASP A 91 -3.42 3.87 2.52
CA ASP A 91 -4.58 4.62 3.01
C ASP A 91 -5.29 3.94 4.15
N PHE A 92 -5.37 2.62 4.11
CA PHE A 92 -5.99 1.80 5.14
C PHE A 92 -4.99 0.80 5.70
N MET A 93 -5.00 0.59 7.01
CA MET A 93 -4.06 -0.31 7.71
C MET A 93 -4.11 -1.74 7.15
N HIS A 94 -5.29 -2.15 6.67
CA HIS A 94 -5.58 -3.44 6.04
C HIS A 94 -4.75 -3.74 4.78
N ASN A 95 -4.17 -2.72 4.17
CA ASN A 95 -3.30 -2.87 3.00
C ASN A 95 -1.81 -2.68 3.34
N CYS A 96 -1.47 -2.41 4.60
CA CYS A 96 -0.11 -2.08 5.02
C CYS A 96 0.72 -3.34 5.33
N TYR A 97 0.68 -4.30 4.40
CA TYR A 97 1.46 -5.53 4.42
C TYR A 97 2.28 -5.64 3.14
N TYR A 98 3.41 -6.32 3.21
CA TYR A 98 4.25 -6.56 2.04
C TYR A 98 4.96 -7.90 2.10
N PHE A 99 5.33 -8.41 0.92
CA PHE A 99 6.08 -9.64 0.75
C PHE A 99 7.34 -9.36 -0.08
N ASP A 100 8.50 -9.63 0.50
CA ASP A 100 9.81 -9.46 -0.14
C ASP A 100 10.68 -10.72 -0.01
N HIS A 101 11.98 -10.61 -0.27
CA HIS A 101 12.91 -11.74 -0.23
C HIS A 101 13.07 -12.38 1.16
N SER A 102 12.75 -11.64 2.23
CA SER A 102 12.83 -12.10 3.61
C SER A 102 11.50 -12.66 4.13
N GLY A 103 10.42 -12.51 3.37
CA GLY A 103 9.13 -13.13 3.65
C GLY A 103 7.99 -12.12 3.71
N LEU A 104 7.00 -12.42 4.54
CA LEU A 104 5.80 -11.61 4.72
C LEU A 104 5.96 -10.71 5.95
N HIS A 105 5.56 -9.45 5.82
CA HIS A 105 5.74 -8.42 6.84
C HIS A 105 4.49 -7.58 7.04
N ASP A 106 4.30 -7.11 8.26
CA ASP A 106 3.35 -6.08 8.65
C ASP A 106 4.06 -4.74 8.95
N VAL A 107 3.34 -3.63 8.81
CA VAL A 107 3.84 -2.29 9.20
C VAL A 107 3.21 -1.81 10.52
N PHE A 108 1.98 -2.24 10.82
CA PHE A 108 1.20 -1.75 11.97
C PHE A 108 0.67 -2.87 12.87
N GLY A 109 1.18 -4.10 12.73
CA GLY A 109 0.66 -5.29 13.39
C GLY A 109 -0.34 -6.07 12.53
N TRP A 110 -0.65 -7.27 13.02
CA TRP A 110 -1.52 -8.24 12.34
C TRP A 110 -3.01 -8.03 12.63
N ASP A 111 -3.36 -7.24 13.65
CA ASP A 111 -4.72 -7.04 14.14
C ASP A 111 -5.71 -6.48 13.09
N TYR A 112 -5.21 -5.99 11.96
CA TYR A 112 -6.02 -5.41 10.88
C TYR A 112 -6.25 -6.35 9.70
N ILE A 113 -5.56 -7.49 9.60
CA ILE A 113 -5.61 -8.29 8.35
C ILE A 113 -6.93 -9.04 8.19
N ASP A 114 -7.59 -9.40 9.30
CA ASP A 114 -8.85 -10.12 9.38
C ASP A 114 -10.01 -9.26 9.93
N SER A 115 -9.70 -8.05 10.41
CA SER A 115 -10.70 -7.13 10.92
C SER A 115 -11.70 -6.71 9.84
N LYS A 116 -12.97 -6.64 10.24
CA LYS A 116 -14.04 -6.04 9.43
C LYS A 116 -14.15 -4.53 9.64
N GLU A 117 -13.50 -3.99 10.67
CA GLU A 117 -13.52 -2.55 10.93
C GLU A 117 -12.45 -1.83 10.11
N LEU A 118 -12.84 -1.15 9.04
CA LEU A 118 -11.93 -0.39 8.21
C LEU A 118 -11.27 0.75 9.01
N LYS A 119 -9.94 0.68 9.13
CA LYS A 119 -9.11 1.66 9.86
C LYS A 119 -8.29 2.50 8.89
N PHE A 120 -8.49 3.81 8.96
CA PHE A 120 -7.75 4.80 8.22
C PHE A 120 -6.33 4.96 8.77
N ASN A 121 -5.36 4.94 7.87
CA ASN A 121 -3.99 5.26 8.21
C ASN A 121 -3.79 6.79 8.26
N SER A 122 -4.03 7.38 9.42
CA SER A 122 -3.79 8.82 9.65
C SER A 122 -2.33 9.26 9.51
N THR A 123 -1.37 8.33 9.40
CA THR A 123 0.04 8.66 9.12
C THR A 123 0.26 9.00 7.63
N ARG A 124 -0.67 8.62 6.74
CA ARG A 124 -0.60 8.91 5.30
C ARG A 124 -0.78 10.40 5.03
N ALA A 125 0.07 10.93 4.15
CA ALA A 125 -0.03 12.31 3.67
C ALA A 125 -0.75 12.39 2.30
N ARG A 126 -1.85 13.16 2.30
CA ARG A 126 -2.53 13.87 1.20
C ARG A 126 -3.08 13.05 0.04
N ASP A 127 -4.38 12.77 0.11
CA ASP A 127 -5.39 12.96 -0.96
C ASP A 127 -6.77 12.48 -0.44
N VAL A 128 -7.52 13.37 0.23
CA VAL A 128 -8.78 12.99 0.90
C VAL A 128 -9.82 12.47 -0.08
N LEU A 129 -9.93 13.08 -1.26
CA LEU A 129 -10.91 12.64 -2.26
C LEU A 129 -10.59 11.24 -2.76
N ASN A 130 -9.32 10.95 -3.05
CA ASN A 130 -8.92 9.60 -3.47
C ASN A 130 -9.05 8.55 -2.37
N ILE A 131 -8.92 8.93 -1.09
CA ILE A 131 -9.15 8.02 0.04
C ILE A 131 -10.64 7.71 0.18
N ILE A 132 -11.50 8.74 0.20
CA ILE A 132 -12.96 8.58 0.37
C ILE A 132 -13.55 7.75 -0.76
N THR A 133 -13.15 8.00 -2.00
CA THR A 133 -13.62 7.24 -3.17
C THR A 133 -13.23 5.75 -3.14
N ARG A 134 -12.28 5.35 -2.30
CA ARG A 134 -11.89 3.94 -2.10
C ARG A 134 -12.71 3.23 -1.01
N VAL A 135 -13.32 3.98 -0.09
CA VAL A 135 -14.13 3.41 1.01
C VAL A 135 -15.25 2.48 0.50
N PRO A 136 -16.05 2.83 -0.53
CA PRO A 136 -17.11 1.94 -1.03
C PRO A 136 -16.61 0.55 -1.43
N LYS A 137 -15.39 0.45 -1.98
CA LYS A 137 -14.79 -0.83 -2.38
C LYS A 137 -14.53 -1.76 -1.18
N PHE A 138 -14.21 -1.20 -0.01
CA PHE A 138 -14.03 -1.98 1.22
C PHE A 138 -15.39 -2.33 1.85
N VAL A 139 -16.37 -1.42 1.76
CA VAL A 139 -17.73 -1.70 2.22
C VAL A 139 -18.39 -2.81 1.41
N GLU A 140 -18.25 -2.80 0.08
CA GLU A 140 -18.68 -3.89 -0.82
C GLU A 140 -18.02 -5.24 -0.49
N ARG A 141 -16.84 -5.20 0.16
CA ARG A 141 -16.11 -6.38 0.65
C ARG A 141 -16.57 -6.84 2.04
N GLY A 142 -17.62 -6.24 2.59
CA GLY A 142 -18.20 -6.60 3.89
C GLY A 142 -17.46 -5.99 5.08
N MET A 143 -16.78 -4.85 4.87
CA MET A 143 -16.15 -4.09 5.95
C MET A 143 -17.03 -2.91 6.37
N ASP A 144 -16.94 -2.55 7.64
CA ASP A 144 -17.63 -1.41 8.24
C ASP A 144 -16.64 -0.29 8.53
N ILE A 145 -17.02 0.95 8.22
CA ILE A 145 -16.25 2.14 8.58
C ILE A 145 -17.04 2.99 9.56
N SER A 146 -16.41 3.34 10.68
CA SER A 146 -17.06 4.18 11.69
C SER A 146 -17.14 5.64 11.22
N GLN A 147 -18.13 6.38 11.72
CA GLN A 147 -18.24 7.83 11.49
C GLN A 147 -16.97 8.57 11.94
N LYS A 148 -16.33 8.10 13.02
CA LYS A 148 -15.06 8.65 13.49
C LYS A 148 -13.96 8.54 12.44
N GLU A 149 -13.79 7.38 11.82
CA GLU A 149 -12.78 7.16 10.78
C GLU A 149 -13.04 8.05 9.56
N ILE A 150 -14.31 8.24 9.17
CA ILE A 150 -14.70 9.19 8.11
C ILE A 150 -14.34 10.63 8.49
N LEU A 151 -14.62 11.05 9.73
CA LEU A 151 -14.24 12.37 10.21
C LEU A 151 -12.72 12.55 10.22
N ASP A 152 -11.95 11.55 10.66
CA ASP A 152 -10.49 11.60 10.66
C ASP A 152 -9.92 11.76 9.23
N ILE A 153 -10.53 11.10 8.22
CA ILE A 153 -10.19 11.28 6.81
C ILE A 153 -10.48 12.73 6.35
N LEU A 154 -11.65 13.27 6.68
CA LEU A 154 -12.08 14.62 6.29
C LEU A 154 -11.26 15.73 6.99
N GLU A 155 -10.92 15.54 8.26
CA GLU A 155 -10.10 16.48 9.02
C GLU A 155 -8.70 16.65 8.43
N LEU A 156 -8.13 15.59 7.85
CA LEU A 156 -6.82 15.63 7.21
C LEU A 156 -6.80 16.53 5.96
N GLY A 157 -7.92 16.66 5.26
CA GLY A 157 -8.05 17.47 4.04
C GLY A 157 -8.38 18.93 4.30
N THR A 158 -8.84 19.25 5.50
CA THR A 158 -9.38 20.58 5.85
C THR A 158 -8.47 21.38 6.77
N ARG A 159 -7.44 20.77 7.38
CA ARG A 159 -6.55 21.46 8.34
C ARG A 159 -5.13 21.70 7.80
N PRO A 160 -4.51 22.86 8.10
CA PRO A 160 -3.10 23.09 7.78
C PRO A 160 -2.19 22.04 8.42
N THR A 161 -1.36 21.40 7.61
CA THR A 161 -0.49 20.23 7.92
C THR A 161 0.35 20.32 9.22
N LYS A 162 0.57 21.52 9.80
CA LYS A 162 1.41 21.72 11.01
C LYS A 162 0.80 21.13 12.30
N TYR A 163 -0.51 21.06 12.44
CA TYR A 163 -1.15 20.77 13.74
C TYR A 163 -1.20 19.29 14.15
N PHE A 164 -1.09 18.35 13.21
CA PHE A 164 -1.19 16.91 13.52
C PHE A 164 0.08 16.34 14.16
N ALA A 165 1.26 16.87 13.83
CA ALA A 165 2.51 16.49 14.51
C ALA A 165 2.39 16.80 16.01
N GLU A 166 1.93 18.01 16.36
CA GLU A 166 1.78 18.45 17.75
C GLU A 166 0.79 17.60 18.56
N ARG A 167 -0.37 17.25 17.99
CA ARG A 167 -1.36 16.41 18.71
C ARG A 167 -0.85 15.00 19.02
N ARG A 168 -0.04 14.39 18.13
CA ARG A 168 0.58 13.09 18.41
C ARG A 168 1.64 13.17 19.51
N THR A 169 2.48 14.22 19.51
CA THR A 169 3.44 14.46 20.60
C THR A 169 2.73 14.69 21.93
N ILE A 170 1.60 15.40 21.92
CA ILE A 170 0.78 15.63 23.12
C ILE A 170 0.16 14.33 23.63
N LYS A 171 -0.36 13.48 22.73
CA LYS A 171 -0.98 12.20 23.12
C LYS A 171 0.04 11.19 23.64
N GLN A 172 1.22 11.08 23.00
CA GLN A 172 2.34 10.26 23.49
C GLN A 172 2.88 10.76 24.85
N ARG A 173 2.96 12.08 25.06
CA ARG A 173 3.35 12.68 26.35
C ARG A 173 2.34 12.40 27.47
N ARG A 174 1.07 12.18 27.15
CA ARG A 174 0.02 11.87 28.12
C ARG A 174 -0.04 10.39 28.47
N SER A 175 0.23 9.49 27.52
CA SER A 175 0.29 8.05 27.79
C SER A 175 1.55 7.62 28.55
N GLY A 176 2.63 8.39 28.49
CA GLY A 176 3.87 8.13 29.24
C GLY A 176 3.92 8.71 30.67
N LYS A 177 2.83 9.26 31.20
CA LYS A 177 2.79 9.94 32.52
C LYS A 177 1.91 9.26 33.56
N SER A 178 1.71 7.94 33.47
CA SER A 178 1.13 7.15 34.57
C SER A 178 2.17 6.16 35.08
N HIS A 179 3.06 6.67 35.91
CA HIS A 179 3.78 5.92 36.94
C HIS A 179 4.31 6.97 37.90
N TYR A 180 3.52 7.27 38.93
CA TYR A 180 3.88 7.62 40.31
C TYR A 180 2.56 7.88 41.06
#